data_AF-A0A737JR82-F1
#
_entry.id   AF-A0A737JR82-F1
#
_cell.length_a   1.000
_cell.length_b   1.000
_cell.length_c   1.000
_cell.angle_alpha   90.00
_cell.angle_beta   90.00
_cell.angle_gamma   90.00
#
_symmetry.space_group_name_H-M   'P 1'
#
loop_
_entity.id
_entity.type
_entity.pdbx_description
1 polymer ?
#
loop_
_entity_poly.entity_id
_entity_poly.type
_entity_poly.pdbx_seq_one_letter_code
_entity_poly.pdbx_strand_id
1 'polypeptide(L)' 'MTHSLKPWNTFGIDHCAKHIVCAENEQQLLSAWQQATREGLPVMILGEGSNVLFLENYAGT' A
#
# COMPACT_ATOMS: atom_id res chain seq x y z
N MET A 1 -12.47 -6.40 0.45
CA MET A 1 -12.75 -4.98 0.82
C MET A 1 -11.54 -4.16 0.41
N THR A 2 -11.70 -2.86 0.15
CA THR A 2 -10.59 -1.96 -0.18
C THR A 2 -10.43 -0.92 0.93
N HIS A 3 -9.22 -0.38 1.12
CA HIS A 3 -8.86 0.51 2.23
C HIS A 3 -8.40 1.89 1.71
N SER A 4 -8.86 2.98 2.34
CA SER A 4 -8.50 4.34 1.92
C SER A 4 -7.01 4.63 2.14
N LEU A 5 -6.40 5.24 1.12
CA LEU A 5 -5.02 5.75 1.09
C LEU A 5 -4.89 7.16 1.66
N LYS A 6 -6.00 7.82 1.99
CA LYS A 6 -6.03 9.21 2.48
C LYS A 6 -5.10 9.48 3.68
N PRO A 7 -5.01 8.60 4.70
CA PRO A 7 -4.07 8.79 5.81
C PRO A 7 -2.60 8.56 5.44
N TRP A 8 -2.35 7.98 4.27
CA TRP A 8 -1.04 7.46 3.84
C TRP A 8 -0.39 8.31 2.73
N ASN A 9 -0.94 9.50 2.47
CA ASN A 9 -0.32 10.49 1.60
C ASN A 9 -0.60 11.91 2.10
N THR A 10 0.42 12.76 2.05
CA THR A 10 0.31 14.14 2.56
C THR A 10 -0.57 15.06 1.71
N PHE A 11 -0.85 14.69 0.45
CA PHE A 11 -1.84 15.37 -0.39
C PHE A 11 -3.28 15.16 0.11
N GLY A 12 -3.53 14.17 0.97
CA GLY A 12 -4.87 13.85 1.47
C GLY A 12 -5.83 13.32 0.41
N ILE A 13 -5.30 12.71 -0.66
CA ILE A 13 -6.08 12.14 -1.75
C ILE A 13 -6.74 10.84 -1.29
N ASP A 14 -8.05 10.74 -1.54
CA ASP A 14 -8.87 9.61 -1.14
C ASP A 14 -9.10 8.63 -2.31
N HIS A 15 -8.09 7.80 -2.53
CA HIS A 15 -8.18 6.59 -3.35
C HIS A 15 -8.04 5.35 -2.46
N CYS A 16 -8.33 4.17 -2.98
CA CYS A 16 -8.25 2.93 -2.21
C CYS A 16 -7.13 2.00 -2.69
N ALA A 17 -6.55 1.24 -1.77
CA ALA A 17 -5.74 0.04 -2.04
C ALA A 17 -6.53 -1.24 -1.72
N LYS A 18 -6.15 -2.41 -2.28
CA LYS A 18 -6.78 -3.68 -1.88
C LYS A 18 -6.37 -4.08 -0.46
N HIS A 19 -5.11 -3.89 -0.12
CA HIS A 19 -4.56 -4.14 1.21
C HIS A 19 -3.65 -2.98 1.60
N ILE A 20 -3.50 -2.75 2.90
CA ILE A 20 -2.52 -1.84 3.47
C ILE A 20 -1.90 -2.57 4.65
N VAL A 21 -0.58 -2.69 4.67
CA VAL A 21 0.16 -3.41 5.70
C VAL A 21 1.26 -2.51 6.26
N CYS A 22 1.23 -2.24 7.56
CA CYS A 22 2.35 -1.63 8.26
C CYS A 22 3.35 -2.73 8.65
N ALA A 23 4.55 -2.68 8.08
CA ALA A 23 5.64 -3.57 8.47
C ALA A 23 6.60 -2.83 9.40
N GLU A 24 6.74 -3.32 10.63
CA GLU A 24 7.62 -2.76 11.67
C GLU A 24 9.02 -3.39 11.63
N ASN A 25 9.21 -4.45 10.84
CA ASN A 25 10.50 -5.10 10.62
C ASN A 25 10.57 -5.78 9.25
N GLU A 26 11.79 -6.17 8.87
CA GLU A 26 12.09 -6.81 7.58
C GLU A 26 11.28 -8.09 7.36
N GLN A 27 11.11 -8.91 8.39
CA GLN A 27 10.40 -10.19 8.26
C GLN A 27 8.90 -9.98 7.95
N GLN A 28 8.28 -8.97 8.57
CA GLN A 28 6.89 -8.59 8.27
C GLN A 28 6.74 -8.06 6.85
N LEU A 29 7.68 -7.21 6.40
CA LEU A 29 7.70 -6.70 5.03
C LEU A 29 7.83 -7.85 4.02
N LEU A 30 8.78 -8.75 4.26
CA LEU A 30 9.02 -9.92 3.40
C LEU A 30 7.78 -10.83 3.32
N SER A 31 7.13 -11.08 4.46
CA SER A 31 5.91 -11.90 4.52
C SER A 31 4.76 -11.27 3.72
N ALA A 32 4.52 -9.96 3.89
CA ALA A 32 3.48 -9.24 3.16
C ALA A 32 3.76 -9.23 1.65
N TRP A 33 5.01 -9.00 1.26
CA TRP A 33 5.44 -9.02 -0.14
C TRP A 33 5.25 -10.41 -0.77
N GLN A 34 5.65 -11.49 -0.08
CA GLN A 34 5.46 -12.86 -0.56
C GLN A 34 3.98 -13.21 -0.70
N GLN A 35 3.14 -12.79 0.25
CA GLN A 35 1.70 -13.02 0.19
C GLN A 35 1.09 -12.32 -1.04
N ALA A 36 1.31 -11.02 -1.20
CA ALA A 36 0.78 -10.27 -2.33
C ALA A 36 1.28 -10.83 -3.68
N THR A 37 2.55 -11.23 -3.74
CA THR A 37 3.13 -11.86 -4.94
C THR A 37 2.47 -13.19 -5.27
N ARG A 38 2.19 -14.05 -4.28
CA ARG A 38 1.45 -15.31 -4.47
C ARG A 38 0.02 -15.07 -4.96
N GLU A 39 -0.60 -13.97 -4.55
CA GLU A 39 -1.94 -13.56 -4.98
C GLU A 39 -1.94 -12.83 -6.34
N GLY A 40 -0.77 -12.60 -6.95
CA GLY A 40 -0.64 -11.88 -8.22
C GLY A 40 -0.95 -10.39 -8.12
N LEU A 41 -0.84 -9.81 -6.92
CA LEU A 41 -1.09 -8.40 -6.67
C LEU A 41 0.20 -7.59 -6.83
N PRO A 42 0.14 -6.41 -7.46
CA PRO A 42 1.28 -5.48 -7.45
C PRO A 42 1.53 -4.98 -6.03
N VAL A 43 2.80 -4.74 -5.68
CA VAL A 43 3.22 -4.27 -4.35
C VAL A 43 3.84 -2.88 -4.45
N MET A 44 3.40 -1.95 -3.59
CA MET A 44 3.99 -0.61 -3.48
C MET A 44 4.53 -0.40 -2.06
N ILE A 45 5.84 -0.17 -1.95
CA ILE A 45 6.45 0.20 -0.67
C ILE A 45 6.33 1.70 -0.46
N LEU A 46 5.76 2.11 0.68
CA LEU A 46 5.61 3.50 1.07
C LEU A 46 6.34 3.76 2.38
N GLY A 47 7.03 4.90 2.44
CA GLY A 47 7.37 5.55 3.71
C GLY A 47 6.17 6.36 4.21
N GLU A 48 6.38 7.63 4.50
CA GLU A 48 5.32 8.54 5.00
C GLU A 48 4.37 9.06 3.90
N GLY A 49 4.61 8.76 2.62
CA GLY A 49 3.76 9.22 1.52
C GLY A 49 3.81 10.73 1.27
N SER A 50 4.94 11.39 1.57
CA SER A 50 5.11 12.84 1.42
C SER A 50 5.34 13.31 -0.03
N ASN A 51 5.67 12.40 -0.95
CA ASN A 51 5.97 12.72 -2.35
C ASN A 51 5.33 11.72 -3.33
N VAL A 52 4.08 11.34 -3.05
CA VAL A 52 3.32 10.41 -3.89
C VAL A 52 1.99 11.05 -4.26
N LEU A 53 1.62 10.95 -5.54
CA LEU A 53 0.34 11.39 -6.08
C LEU A 53 -0.40 10.16 -6.64
N PHE A 54 -1.42 9.69 -5.92
CA PHE A 54 -2.29 8.62 -6.42
C PHE A 54 -3.25 9.18 -7.46
N LEU A 55 -3.21 8.64 -8.68
CA LEU A 55 -4.07 9.08 -9.79
C LEU A 55 -5.39 8.29 -9.88
N GLU A 56 -5.39 7.09 -9.28
CA GLU A 56 -6.52 6.17 -9.25
C GLU A 56 -6.41 5.20 -8.07
N ASN A 57 -7.38 4.30 -7.93
CA ASN A 57 -7.32 3.23 -6.95
C ASN A 57 -6.14 2.29 -7.26
N TYR A 58 -5.35 1.98 -6.23
CA TYR A 58 -4.25 1.04 -6.36
C TYR A 58 -4.76 -0.40 -6.25
N ALA A 59 -4.69 -1.17 -7.34
CA ALA A 59 -5.24 -2.52 -7.42
C ALA A 59 -4.36 -3.61 -6.74
N GLY A 60 -3.56 -3.22 -5.74
CA GLY A 60 -2.57 -4.07 -5.06
C GLY A 60 -2.48 -3.84 -3.56
N THR A 61 -1.34 -4.28 -3.00
CA THR A 61 -0.98 -4.23 -1.58
C THR A 61 0.12 -3.21 -1.32
#